data_AF-A0A519UIV5-F1
#
_entry.id   AF-A0A519UIV5-F1
#
_cell.length_a   1.000
_cell.length_b   1.000
_cell.length_c   1.000
_cell.angle_alpha   90.00
_cell.angle_beta   90.00
_cell.angle_gamma   90.00
#
_symmetry.space_group_name_H-M   'P 1'
#
loop_
_entity.id
_entity.type
_entity.pdbx_description
1 polymer ?
#
loop_
_entity_poly.entity_id
_entity_poly.type
_entity_poly.pdbx_seq_one_letter_code
_entity_poly.pdbx_strand_id
1 'polypeptide(L)' 'MALFKDGKLVHMIERHQIEGRPAQMIADSLIGAFEQYC' A
#
# COMPACT_ATOMS: atom_id res chain seq x y z
N MET A 1 -1.08 -4.33 -5.49
CA MET A 1 -1.62 -4.72 -4.16
C MET A 1 -2.85 -3.86 -3.87
N ALA A 2 -3.82 -4.35 -3.09
CA ALA A 2 -5.03 -3.61 -2.75
C ALA A 2 -5.34 -3.75 -1.26
N LEU A 3 -5.68 -2.63 -0.61
CA LEU A 3 -6.06 -2.54 0.80
C LEU A 3 -7.58 -2.34 0.88
N PHE A 4 -8.23 -3.19 1.69
CA PHE A 4 -9.66 -3.14 1.94
C PHE A 4 -9.92 -2.84 3.42
N LYS A 5 -10.85 -1.92 3.69
CA LYS A 5 -11.40 -1.67 5.03
C LYS A 5 -12.91 -1.88 4.96
N ASP A 6 -13.45 -2.73 5.85
CA ASP A 6 -14.88 -3.06 5.91
C ASP A 6 -15.48 -3.50 4.55
N GLY A 7 -14.70 -4.26 3.78
CA GLY A 7 -15.10 -4.73 2.45
C GLY A 7 -15.05 -3.67 1.34
N LYS A 8 -14.62 -2.44 1.64
CA LYS A 8 -14.43 -1.36 0.65
C LYS A 8 -12.96 -1.20 0.31
N LEU A 9 -12.66 -1.06 -0.98
CA LEU A 9 -11.32 -0.73 -1.46
C LEU A 9 -10.96 0.69 -1.00
N VAL A 10 -9.91 0.83 -0.19
CA VAL A 10 -9.47 2.13 0.35
C VAL A 10 -8.10 2.56 -0.19
N HIS A 11 -7.30 1.61 -0.68
CA HIS A 11 -6.01 1.93 -1.30
C HIS A 11 -5.61 0.88 -2.33
N MET A 12 -4.96 1.31 -3.41
CA MET A 12 -4.45 0.42 -4.46
C MET A 12 -3.02 0.84 -4.81
N ILE A 13 -2.13 -0.15 -4.88
CA ILE A 13 -0.75 -0.01 -5.31
C ILE A 13 -0.59 -0.72 -6.64
N GLU A 14 -0.26 0.03 -7.67
CA GLU A 14 -0.06 -0.47 -9.02
C GLU A 14 1.38 -0.95 -9.22
N ARG A 15 1.60 -1.87 -10.17
CA ARG A 15 2.91 -2.53 -10.40
C ARG A 15 4.07 -1.54 -10.58
N HIS A 16 3.80 -0.40 -11.21
CA HIS A 16 4.79 0.67 -11.40
C HIS A 16 5.35 1.29 -10.10
N GLN A 17 4.66 1.12 -8.97
CA GLN A 17 5.09 1.61 -7.65
C GLN A 17 5.93 0.58 -6.89
N ILE A 18 6.03 -0.63 -7.42
CA ILE A 18 6.75 -1.77 -6.84
C ILE A 18 8.01 -2.05 -7.66
N GLU A 19 7.90 -1.97 -8.98
CA GLU A 19 8.98 -2.30 -9.91
C GLU A 19 10.09 -1.24 -9.84
N GLY A 20 11.32 -1.69 -9.53
CA GLY A 20 12.49 -0.81 -9.42
C GLY A 20 12.63 -0.05 -8.09
N ARG A 21 11.73 -0.27 -7.11
CA ARG A 21 11.81 0.36 -5.79
C ARG A 21 12.37 -0.59 -4.73
N PRO A 22 13.20 -0.11 -3.78
CA PRO A 22 13.67 -0.94 -2.67
C PRO A 22 12.51 -1.45 -1.82
N ALA A 23 12.59 -2.70 -1.36
CA ALA A 23 11.54 -3.33 -0.55
C ALA A 23 11.18 -2.52 0.70
N GLN A 24 12.17 -1.88 1.34
CA GLN A 24 11.96 -1.02 2.51
C GLN A 24 11.03 0.16 2.21
N MET A 25 11.19 0.82 1.05
CA MET A 25 10.38 1.98 0.67
C MET A 25 8.93 1.58 0.35
N ILE A 26 8.73 0.37 -0.18
CA ILE A 26 7.39 -0.20 -0.40
C ILE A 26 6.75 -0.55 0.95
N ALA A 27 7.52 -1.13 1.87
CA ALA A 27 7.06 -1.44 3.22
C ALA A 27 6.64 -0.18 3.98
N ASP A 28 7.44 0.89 3.96
CA ASP A 28 7.12 2.16 4.61
C ASP A 28 5.83 2.78 4.03
N SER A 29 5.66 2.72 2.70
CA SER A 29 4.43 3.20 2.04
C SER A 29 3.19 2.39 2.43
N LEU A 30 3.34 1.07 2.60
CA LEU A 30 2.27 0.19 3.07
C LEU A 30 1.93 0.47 4.53
N ILE A 31 2.93 0.64 5.40
CA ILE A 31 2.74 0.96 6.82
C ILE A 31 1.99 2.29 6.98
N GLY A 32 2.41 3.34 6.26
CA GLY A 32 1.71 4.63 6.30
C GLY A 32 0.26 4.55 5.80
N ALA A 33 -0.01 3.75 4.77
CA ALA A 33 -1.38 3.48 4.33
C ALA A 33 -2.18 2.74 5.41
N PHE A 34 -1.58 1.75 6.09
CA PHE A 34 -2.22 1.09 7.22
C PHE A 34 -2.51 2.07 8.37
N GLU A 35 -1.57 2.92 8.78
CA GLU A 35 -1.79 3.90 9.86
C GLU A 35 -2.86 4.95 9.51
N GLN A 36 -2.96 5.34 8.25
CA GLN A 36 -3.97 6.32 7.81
C GLN A 36 -5.38 5.73 7.79
N TYR A 37 -5.51 4.43 7.53
CA TYR A 37 -6.79 3.78 7.34
C TYR A 37 -7.19 2.83 8.48
N CYS A 38 -6.32 2.38 9.38
CA CYS A 38 -6.69 1.57 10.54
C CYS A 38 -7.02 2.45 11.74
#